data_AF-A0A5C7KY38-F1
#
_entry.id   AF-A0A5C7KY38-F1
#
_cell.length_a   1.000
_cell.length_b   1.000
_cell.length_c   1.000
_cell.angle_alpha   90.00
_cell.angle_beta   90.00
_cell.angle_gamma   90.00
#
_symmetry.space_group_name_H-M   'P 1'
#
loop_
_entity.id
_entity.type
_entity.pdbx_description
1 polymer ?
#
loop_
_entity_poly.entity_id
_entity_poly.type
_entity_poly.pdbx_seq_one_letter_code
_entity_poly.pdbx_strand_id
1 'polypeptide(L)'
;MLTPLGQSPIAPPQTALQGAFQPVFDLDFYNRLHLSITTMALGNVVGEQQRTVSVWNAFSYGVRLDSLVLANGEGIELVGQGSPPLAFGPLQERSWSVRVSPEGPPTIDATVSWSFDTGTTLVMHITGNRVSPWTWRPDWGRGIGESLEWLTDVMEAEEGDEQRVARRLTPRQTWDFTATATDVERQAMEAALLGWTARAWALPLWPHGADLQATAAAGDRLLQLPPTIGREFVAGGLAMLLGEDAFTSEVVEIDQVLDSGLQVKRDLARSWPAGSVVYPAKSARITDAGVVRFTGSCSDVSVTFQVAAANPYPAIDPATMPQHRGLPVLEDRPDWSNAPQLSPERRLAITDNNDGVPRWVDRSGYPTMRQTLRYAPLGRAQIDRLRRIQYYLAGQQRPLWVPSYANDMDLQVLAAPGATNIDVAFMGYTAYLRGLVGRTDIRIETSSGIQYRQITGSTDLGNGRERIGLAAPLQLLLDPAAGVQISFLSVMRGSSDRIEWAWWSGDMGGDNAHADSPMPMRTYRHEF
;
A
#
# COMPACT_ATOMS: atom_id res chain seq x y z
N MET A 1 51.05 96.20 -13.62
CA MET A 1 51.17 95.75 -15.02
C MET A 1 51.72 94.34 -15.02
N LEU A 2 51.17 93.51 -15.92
CA LEU A 2 51.50 92.11 -16.27
C LEU A 2 50.73 91.02 -15.53
N THR A 3 49.60 90.69 -16.16
CA THR A 3 48.72 89.53 -16.05
C THR A 3 49.49 88.23 -16.37
N PRO A 4 49.31 87.12 -15.61
CA PRO A 4 49.81 85.81 -16.02
C PRO A 4 48.79 85.15 -16.97
N LEU A 5 49.28 84.72 -18.13
CA LEU A 5 48.55 83.91 -19.10
C LEU A 5 48.25 82.52 -18.52
N GLY A 6 46.96 82.20 -18.38
CA GLY A 6 46.49 80.87 -18.00
C GLY A 6 46.66 79.87 -19.14
N GLN A 7 47.29 78.73 -18.84
CA GLN A 7 47.14 77.52 -19.64
C GLN A 7 46.25 76.55 -18.86
N SER A 8 45.02 76.36 -19.32
CA SER A 8 44.15 75.27 -18.86
C SER A 8 44.54 73.98 -19.61
N PRO A 9 44.60 72.82 -18.93
CA PRO A 9 44.87 71.55 -19.60
C PRO A 9 43.68 71.18 -20.51
N ILE A 10 43.98 70.81 -21.75
CA ILE A 10 43.00 70.31 -22.72
C ILE A 10 42.56 68.92 -22.25
N ALA A 11 41.29 68.78 -21.87
CA ALA A 11 40.69 67.49 -21.57
C ALA A 11 40.58 66.66 -22.87
N PRO A 12 41.00 65.38 -22.89
CA PRO A 12 40.85 64.54 -24.08
C PRO A 12 39.35 64.32 -24.38
N PRO A 13 38.97 64.20 -25.66
CA PRO A 13 37.58 63.98 -26.05
C PRO A 13 37.06 62.67 -25.44
N GLN A 14 36.06 62.76 -24.57
CA GLN A 14 35.35 61.60 -24.05
C GLN A 14 34.39 61.09 -25.13
N THR A 15 34.71 59.91 -25.67
CA THR A 15 33.82 59.22 -26.60
C THR A 15 32.79 58.45 -25.77
N ALA A 16 31.51 58.82 -25.87
CA ALA A 16 30.44 58.07 -25.23
C ALA A 16 30.21 56.77 -26.01
N LEU A 17 30.76 55.66 -25.49
CA LEU A 17 30.50 54.32 -26.01
C LEU A 17 29.20 53.82 -25.37
N GLN A 18 28.17 53.56 -26.17
CA GLN A 18 26.99 52.82 -25.70
C GLN A 18 27.37 51.34 -25.56
N GLY A 19 27.41 50.86 -24.32
CA GLY A 19 27.51 49.45 -23.98
C GLY A 19 26.23 48.97 -23.31
N ALA A 20 25.86 47.72 -23.54
CA ALA A 20 24.84 47.04 -22.76
C ALA A 20 25.51 46.26 -21.62
N PHE A 21 24.95 46.31 -20.42
CA PHE A 21 25.39 45.45 -19.33
C PHE A 21 25.07 44.00 -19.69
N GLN A 22 26.10 43.19 -19.91
CA GLN A 22 25.95 41.74 -19.94
C GLN A 22 25.85 41.27 -18.48
N PRO A 23 24.75 40.63 -18.04
CA PRO A 23 24.66 40.13 -16.68
C PRO A 23 25.78 39.10 -16.47
N VAL A 24 26.80 39.52 -15.72
CA VAL A 24 27.83 38.65 -15.16
C VAL A 24 27.27 38.10 -13.85
N PHE A 25 27.71 36.91 -13.43
CA PHE A 25 27.28 36.21 -12.20
C PHE A 25 27.12 37.10 -10.94
N ASP A 26 27.83 38.23 -10.87
CA ASP A 26 27.72 39.23 -9.80
C ASP A 26 26.28 39.77 -9.60
N LEU A 27 25.54 40.06 -10.67
CA LEU A 27 24.18 40.59 -10.58
C LEU A 27 23.12 39.54 -10.17
N ASP A 28 23.44 38.26 -10.30
CA ASP A 28 22.54 37.17 -9.90
C ASP A 28 22.53 36.99 -8.38
N PHE A 29 23.66 37.25 -7.72
CA PHE A 29 23.83 37.04 -6.28
C PHE A 29 23.85 38.33 -5.45
N TYR A 30 24.39 39.44 -5.93
CA TYR A 30 24.52 40.65 -5.12
C TYR A 30 23.35 41.63 -5.30
N ASN A 31 23.28 42.64 -4.43
CA ASN A 31 22.26 43.70 -4.40
C ASN A 31 20.83 43.19 -4.19
N ARG A 32 20.69 42.11 -3.41
CA ARG A 32 19.40 41.54 -3.01
C ARG A 32 19.51 40.83 -1.67
N LEU A 33 18.35 40.45 -1.13
CA LEU A 33 18.25 39.61 0.05
C LEU A 33 17.93 38.18 -0.40
N HIS A 34 18.62 37.21 0.18
CA HIS A 34 18.41 35.79 -0.12
C HIS A 34 17.87 35.06 1.09
N LEU A 35 17.03 34.07 0.82
CA LEU A 35 16.55 33.10 1.79
C LEU A 35 17.05 31.72 1.36
N SER A 36 17.69 30.96 2.25
CA SER A 36 18.25 29.66 1.86
C SER A 36 17.19 28.61 1.54
N ILE A 37 15.98 28.72 2.10
CA ILE A 37 14.86 27.82 1.84
C ILE A 37 13.55 28.61 1.82
N THR A 38 12.81 28.56 0.72
CA THR A 38 11.48 29.20 0.59
C THR A 38 10.32 28.27 0.96
N THR A 39 10.54 26.96 0.97
CA THR A 39 9.52 25.97 1.36
C THR A 39 10.13 24.89 2.25
N MET A 40 9.57 24.76 3.46
CA MET A 40 9.94 23.75 4.45
C MET A 40 8.80 22.73 4.56
N ALA A 41 8.88 21.68 3.75
CA ALA A 41 7.96 20.54 3.82
C ALA A 41 8.43 19.57 4.92
N LEU A 42 7.71 19.52 6.03
CA LEU A 42 8.02 18.71 7.22
C LEU A 42 7.53 17.26 7.11
N GLY A 43 6.61 16.97 6.19
CA GLY A 43 5.93 15.68 6.13
C GLY A 43 5.10 15.44 7.39
N ASN A 44 5.26 14.28 8.03
CA ASN A 44 4.60 13.97 9.30
C ASN A 44 5.47 14.41 10.49
N VAL A 45 4.91 15.25 11.36
CA VAL A 45 5.49 15.72 12.61
C VAL A 45 4.94 14.86 13.75
N VAL A 46 5.76 13.94 14.24
CA VAL A 46 5.41 13.01 15.33
C VAL A 46 6.16 13.33 16.63
N GLY A 47 7.17 14.19 16.55
CA GLY A 47 7.97 14.73 17.65
C GLY A 47 8.55 16.08 17.25
N GLU A 48 9.26 16.75 18.18
CA GLU A 48 9.84 18.06 17.90
C GLU A 48 10.85 17.99 16.75
N GLN A 49 10.70 18.85 15.74
CA GLN A 49 11.61 18.96 14.61
C GLN A 49 12.33 20.29 14.63
N GLN A 50 13.64 20.28 14.39
CA GLN A 50 14.44 21.50 14.25
C GLN A 50 15.05 21.59 12.84
N ARG A 51 14.88 22.74 12.18
CA ARG A 51 15.46 23.05 10.86
C ARG A 51 16.11 24.42 10.87
N THR A 52 17.26 24.54 10.22
CA THR A 52 17.94 25.83 10.08
C THR A 52 17.49 26.52 8.79
N VAL A 53 17.16 27.80 8.89
CA VAL A 53 16.95 28.70 7.75
C VAL A 53 17.87 29.90 7.91
N SER A 54 18.44 30.37 6.81
CA SER A 54 19.35 31.51 6.79
C SER A 54 18.87 32.60 5.85
N VAL A 55 19.09 33.83 6.24
CA VAL A 55 18.87 35.02 5.43
C VAL A 55 20.21 35.71 5.21
N TRP A 56 20.52 35.98 3.95
CA TRP A 56 21.77 36.63 3.56
C TRP A 56 21.50 38.02 2.98
N ASN A 57 22.11 39.03 3.59
CA ASN A 57 22.19 40.36 3.03
C ASN A 57 23.31 40.41 1.99
N ALA A 58 22.99 40.33 0.70
CA ALA A 58 23.98 40.44 -0.37
C ALA A 58 24.18 41.90 -0.87
N PHE A 59 23.72 42.90 -0.10
CA PHE A 59 24.11 44.29 -0.33
C PHE A 59 25.51 44.57 0.25
N SER A 60 26.25 45.47 -0.40
CA SER A 60 27.52 46.00 0.08
C SER A 60 27.37 47.02 1.22
N TYR A 61 26.13 47.29 1.63
CA TYR A 61 25.77 48.14 2.76
C TYR A 61 24.87 47.38 3.75
N GLY A 62 24.73 47.92 4.96
CA GLY A 62 23.90 47.30 5.98
C GLY A 62 22.41 47.54 5.75
N VAL A 63 21.59 46.52 5.99
CA VAL A 63 20.11 46.60 5.94
C VAL A 63 19.52 46.28 7.31
N ARG A 64 18.27 46.65 7.54
CA ARG A 64 17.57 46.36 8.79
C ARG A 64 16.34 45.50 8.55
N LEU A 65 16.24 44.40 9.30
CA LEU A 65 15.00 43.65 9.45
C LEU A 65 14.07 44.43 10.37
N ASP A 66 12.97 44.94 9.84
CA ASP A 66 12.00 45.72 10.61
C ASP A 66 11.01 44.82 11.34
N SER A 67 10.57 43.72 10.71
CA SER A 67 9.64 42.77 11.32
C SER A 67 9.87 41.33 10.89
N LEU A 68 9.53 40.41 11.79
CA LEU A 68 9.50 38.97 11.59
C LEU A 68 8.14 38.48 12.05
N VAL A 69 7.31 38.02 11.12
CA VAL A 69 5.93 37.60 11.39
C VAL A 69 5.79 36.13 11.08
N LEU A 70 5.31 35.37 12.07
CA LEU A 70 4.90 33.98 11.93
C LEU A 70 3.37 33.93 11.92
N ALA A 71 2.78 33.59 10.77
CA ALA A 71 1.33 33.39 10.62
C ALA A 71 1.00 31.90 10.67
N ASN A 72 -0.11 31.54 11.33
CA ASN A 72 -0.58 30.16 11.54
C ASN A 72 0.47 29.22 12.17
N GLY A 73 1.39 29.77 12.97
CA GLY A 73 2.52 29.03 13.53
C GLY A 73 2.30 28.46 14.93
N GLU A 74 1.07 28.06 15.27
CA GLU A 74 0.82 27.38 16.55
C GLU A 74 1.73 26.15 16.67
N GLY A 75 2.52 26.07 17.74
CA GLY A 75 3.54 25.03 17.95
C GLY A 75 4.78 25.15 17.06
N ILE A 76 5.04 26.33 16.47
CA ILE A 76 6.26 26.64 15.72
C ILE A 76 6.96 27.82 16.40
N GLU A 77 8.26 27.70 16.60
CA GLU A 77 9.09 28.75 17.17
C GLU A 77 10.33 29.00 16.31
N LEU A 78 10.72 30.27 16.17
CA LEU A 78 11.98 30.64 15.54
C LEU A 78 12.94 31.14 16.62
N VAL A 79 14.06 30.44 16.81
CA VAL A 79 15.07 30.74 17.82
C VAL A 79 16.43 31.01 17.20
N GLY A 80 17.32 31.71 17.94
CA GLY A 80 18.73 31.90 17.56
C GLY A 80 19.14 33.31 17.14
N GLN A 81 18.19 34.23 16.91
CA GLN A 81 18.45 35.65 16.69
C GLN A 81 17.63 36.50 17.66
N GLY A 82 18.05 37.76 17.88
CA GLY A 82 17.28 38.72 18.65
C GLY A 82 15.99 39.15 17.92
N SER A 83 15.05 39.70 18.67
CA SER A 83 13.80 40.24 18.11
C SER A 83 14.07 41.43 17.19
N PRO A 84 13.34 41.59 16.08
CA PRO A 84 13.36 42.82 15.29
C PRO A 84 13.01 44.04 16.14
N PRO A 85 13.54 45.24 15.82
CA PRO A 85 14.37 45.52 14.64
C PRO A 85 15.81 45.00 14.78
N LEU A 86 16.33 44.35 13.73
CA LEU A 86 17.64 43.67 13.73
C LEU A 86 18.52 44.12 12.55
N ALA A 87 19.74 44.56 12.83
CA ALA A 87 20.67 45.00 11.80
C ALA A 87 21.44 43.84 11.14
N PHE A 88 21.56 43.90 9.83
CA PHE A 88 22.44 43.09 9.01
C PHE A 88 23.58 43.98 8.49
N GLY A 89 24.82 43.60 8.77
CA GLY A 89 25.99 44.23 8.16
C GLY A 89 26.09 43.93 6.66
N PRO A 90 26.96 44.65 5.93
CA PRO A 90 27.29 44.33 4.54
C PRO A 90 27.66 42.86 4.37
N LEU A 91 27.10 42.19 3.37
CA LEU A 91 27.40 40.78 3.05
C LEU A 91 27.16 39.79 4.20
N GLN A 92 26.42 40.17 5.25
CA GLN A 92 26.21 39.35 6.44
C GLN A 92 25.08 38.33 6.26
N GLU A 93 25.32 37.09 6.67
CA GLU A 93 24.30 36.05 6.83
C GLU A 93 23.89 35.92 8.31
N ARG A 94 22.59 35.72 8.56
CA ARG A 94 22.04 35.35 9.86
C ARG A 94 21.19 34.09 9.72
N SER A 95 21.23 33.23 10.73
CA SER A 95 20.51 31.95 10.74
C SER A 95 19.53 31.86 11.90
N TRP A 96 18.34 31.33 11.62
CA TRP A 96 17.32 30.95 12.58
C TRP A 96 17.17 29.44 12.62
N SER A 97 16.88 28.94 13.81
CA SER A 97 16.44 27.57 14.02
C SER A 97 14.92 27.57 14.17
N VAL A 98 14.23 27.00 13.20
CA VAL A 98 12.78 26.74 13.22
C VAL A 98 12.54 25.45 13.99
N ARG A 99 11.90 25.53 15.15
CA ARG A 99 11.44 24.41 15.96
C ARG A 99 9.95 24.19 15.74
N VAL A 100 9.55 22.95 15.52
CA VAL A 100 8.16 22.57 15.24
C VAL A 100 7.76 21.45 16.19
N SER A 101 6.84 21.75 17.08
CA SER A 101 6.28 20.83 18.07
C SER A 101 5.21 19.91 17.45
N PRO A 102 5.06 18.68 17.98
CA PRO A 102 3.91 17.82 17.67
C PRO A 102 2.60 18.33 18.25
N GLU A 103 2.62 19.38 19.08
CA GLU A 103 1.43 20.06 19.59
C GLU A 103 0.97 21.18 18.65
N GLY A 104 -0.34 21.27 18.45
CA GLY A 104 -1.00 22.29 17.63
C GLY A 104 -2.01 21.71 16.64
N PRO A 105 -2.42 22.50 15.62
CA PRO A 105 -3.33 22.05 14.57
C PRO A 105 -2.78 20.86 13.77
N PRO A 106 -3.65 19.91 13.35
CA PRO A 106 -3.23 18.68 12.69
C PRO A 106 -2.60 18.91 11.31
N THR A 107 -3.00 19.96 10.60
CA THR A 107 -2.32 20.41 9.37
C THR A 107 -1.48 21.63 9.72
N ILE A 108 -0.21 21.59 9.34
CA ILE A 108 0.71 22.71 9.40
C ILE A 108 0.67 23.38 8.02
N ASP A 109 0.23 24.63 8.00
CA ASP A 109 0.31 25.54 6.85
C ASP A 109 0.61 26.95 7.39
N ALA A 110 1.88 27.13 7.74
CA ALA A 110 2.38 28.32 8.40
C ALA A 110 3.28 29.11 7.45
N THR A 111 3.35 30.42 7.66
CA THR A 111 4.19 31.32 6.86
C THR A 111 5.06 32.18 7.75
N VAL A 112 6.36 32.22 7.46
CA VAL A 112 7.32 33.13 8.10
C VAL A 112 7.69 34.22 7.12
N SER A 113 7.49 35.48 7.50
CA SER A 113 7.79 36.66 6.68
C SER A 113 8.84 37.55 7.35
N TRP A 114 9.95 37.80 6.65
CA TRP A 114 10.99 38.75 7.04
C TRP A 114 10.84 40.03 6.22
N SER A 115 10.46 41.14 6.84
CA SER A 115 10.29 42.43 6.15
C SER A 115 11.43 43.39 6.48
N PHE A 116 12.06 43.93 5.45
CA PHE A 116 13.25 44.78 5.57
C PHE A 116 12.94 46.25 5.26
N ASP A 117 13.78 47.14 5.78
CA ASP A 117 13.76 48.59 5.53
C ASP A 117 13.89 48.98 4.04
N THR A 118 14.45 48.08 3.23
CA THR A 118 14.51 48.19 1.76
C THR A 118 13.16 48.07 1.06
N GLY A 119 12.09 47.69 1.79
CA GLY A 119 10.78 47.35 1.23
C GLY A 119 10.67 45.92 0.70
N THR A 120 11.74 45.12 0.81
CA THR A 120 11.73 43.70 0.42
C THR A 120 11.15 42.85 1.55
N THR A 121 10.25 41.92 1.21
CA THR A 121 9.76 40.89 2.13
C THR A 121 10.13 39.51 1.61
N LEU A 122 10.87 38.74 2.41
CA LEU A 122 11.17 37.33 2.14
C LEU A 122 10.14 36.47 2.85
N VAL A 123 9.66 35.43 2.17
CA VAL A 123 8.59 34.55 2.68
C VAL A 123 9.03 33.10 2.60
N MET A 124 8.84 32.38 3.71
CA MET A 124 8.99 30.92 3.78
C MET A 124 7.65 30.28 4.13
N HIS A 125 7.26 29.26 3.38
CA HIS A 125 6.11 28.41 3.72
C HIS A 125 6.57 27.17 4.48
N ILE A 126 5.88 26.83 5.56
CA ILE A 126 6.10 25.63 6.35
C ILE A 126 4.85 24.77 6.24
N THR A 127 5.00 23.56 5.68
CA THR A 127 3.88 22.63 5.48
C THR A 127 4.14 21.29 6.15
N GLY A 128 3.08 20.62 6.62
CA GLY A 128 3.20 19.29 7.23
C GLY A 128 1.91 18.81 7.86
N ASN A 129 1.93 17.63 8.47
CA ASN A 129 0.83 17.08 9.25
C ASN A 129 1.35 16.63 10.61
N ARG A 130 0.66 16.99 11.70
CA ARG A 130 0.91 16.43 13.02
C ARG A 130 0.18 15.10 13.15
N VAL A 131 0.89 14.10 13.66
CA VAL A 131 0.36 12.74 13.77
C VAL A 131 0.54 12.25 15.20
N SER A 132 -0.52 11.73 15.83
CA SER A 132 -0.42 11.13 17.16
C SER A 132 -0.16 9.63 17.04
N PRO A 133 0.77 9.06 17.81
CA PRO A 133 0.95 7.61 17.86
C PRO A 133 -0.30 6.91 18.42
N TRP A 134 -0.73 5.83 17.78
CA TRP A 134 -1.67 4.89 18.40
C TRP A 134 -0.86 3.79 19.10
N THR A 135 -0.90 3.77 20.44
CA THR A 135 -0.04 2.90 21.24
C THR A 135 -0.75 1.72 21.88
N TRP A 136 -2.08 1.73 21.92
CA TRP A 136 -2.88 0.64 22.52
C TRP A 136 -2.90 -0.59 21.61
N ARG A 137 -2.30 -1.66 22.10
CA ARG A 137 -2.17 -2.93 21.36
C ARG A 137 -3.53 -3.61 21.18
N PRO A 138 -3.74 -4.29 20.05
CA PRO A 138 -4.94 -5.05 19.79
C PRO A 138 -4.98 -6.33 20.64
N ASP A 139 -6.18 -6.78 20.95
CA ASP A 139 -6.44 -8.12 21.48
C ASP A 139 -6.40 -9.14 20.32
N TRP A 140 -5.25 -9.81 20.17
CA TRP A 140 -5.05 -10.87 19.17
C TRP A 140 -6.04 -12.04 19.32
N GLY A 141 -6.60 -12.27 20.52
CA GLY A 141 -7.60 -13.31 20.75
C GLY A 141 -8.92 -13.07 20.01
N ARG A 142 -9.19 -11.81 19.61
CA ARG A 142 -10.35 -11.43 18.78
C ARG A 142 -10.01 -11.29 17.30
N GLY A 143 -8.74 -11.44 16.95
CA GLY A 143 -8.23 -11.18 15.61
C GLY A 143 -8.18 -9.69 15.27
N ILE A 144 -7.46 -9.38 14.20
CA ILE A 144 -7.35 -8.05 13.61
C ILE A 144 -7.87 -8.15 12.18
N GLY A 145 -8.86 -7.34 11.83
CA GLY A 145 -9.35 -7.23 10.48
C GLY A 145 -8.50 -6.25 9.67
N GLU A 146 -8.20 -6.65 8.44
CA GLU A 146 -7.71 -5.77 7.39
C GLU A 146 -8.60 -5.93 6.16
N SER A 147 -8.94 -4.83 5.51
CA SER A 147 -9.54 -4.87 4.17
C SER A 147 -8.78 -4.04 3.16
N LEU A 148 -8.63 -4.61 1.97
CA LEU A 148 -8.04 -4.00 0.79
C LEU A 148 -9.15 -3.80 -0.24
N GLU A 149 -9.42 -2.55 -0.59
CA GLU A 149 -10.49 -2.19 -1.51
C GLU A 149 -9.95 -1.50 -2.77
N TRP A 150 -9.94 -2.22 -3.88
CA TRP A 150 -9.70 -1.67 -5.22
C TRP A 150 -10.93 -0.91 -5.72
N LEU A 151 -10.89 -0.42 -6.95
CA LEU A 151 -12.07 0.14 -7.60
C LEU A 151 -11.98 -0.19 -9.08
N THR A 152 -12.84 -1.08 -9.54
CA THR A 152 -12.87 -1.53 -10.92
C THR A 152 -14.22 -1.21 -11.53
N ASP A 153 -14.18 -0.62 -12.72
CA ASP A 153 -15.35 -0.45 -13.58
C ASP A 153 -15.45 -1.66 -14.50
N VAL A 154 -16.51 -2.46 -14.35
CA VAL A 154 -16.76 -3.68 -15.14
C VAL A 154 -17.96 -3.43 -16.02
N MET A 155 -17.70 -3.20 -17.31
CA MET A 155 -18.72 -3.05 -18.34
C MET A 155 -18.97 -4.44 -18.96
N GLU A 156 -20.14 -5.00 -18.72
CA GLU A 156 -20.51 -6.34 -19.21
C GLU A 156 -21.55 -6.22 -20.32
N ALA A 157 -21.27 -6.81 -21.48
CA ALA A 157 -22.20 -6.88 -22.61
C ALA A 157 -23.36 -7.86 -22.31
N GLU A 158 -24.39 -7.82 -23.15
CA GLU A 158 -25.54 -8.73 -23.01
C GLU A 158 -25.14 -10.21 -23.14
N GLU A 159 -24.21 -10.51 -24.06
CA GLU A 159 -23.66 -11.84 -24.29
C GLU A 159 -22.58 -12.26 -23.26
N GLY A 160 -22.21 -11.38 -22.33
CA GLY A 160 -21.30 -11.69 -21.22
C GLY A 160 -19.81 -11.36 -21.43
N ASP A 161 -19.46 -10.69 -22.54
CA ASP A 161 -18.12 -10.11 -22.71
C ASP A 161 -17.90 -8.96 -21.72
N GLU A 162 -16.69 -8.85 -21.17
CA GLU A 162 -16.35 -7.85 -20.15
C GLU A 162 -15.22 -6.92 -20.62
N GLN A 163 -15.44 -5.61 -20.52
CA GLN A 163 -14.38 -4.60 -20.51
C GLN A 163 -14.17 -4.09 -19.08
N ARG A 164 -12.91 -4.08 -18.61
CA ARG A 164 -12.57 -3.82 -17.21
C ARG A 164 -11.51 -2.74 -17.07
N VAL A 165 -11.77 -1.74 -16.22
CA VAL A 165 -10.85 -0.61 -16.00
C VAL A 165 -10.63 -0.41 -14.50
N ALA A 166 -9.37 -0.49 -14.05
CA ALA A 166 -9.00 -0.09 -12.70
C ALA A 166 -9.03 1.44 -12.58
N ARG A 167 -9.76 1.94 -11.58
CA ARG A 167 -9.92 3.37 -11.26
C ARG A 167 -9.00 3.82 -10.11
N ARG A 168 -8.40 2.88 -9.37
CA ARG A 168 -7.41 3.12 -8.32
C ARG A 168 -6.09 2.46 -8.70
N LEU A 169 -4.97 3.16 -8.47
CA LEU A 169 -3.63 2.60 -8.63
C LEU A 169 -3.29 1.62 -7.49
N THR A 170 -3.73 1.94 -6.27
CA THR A 170 -3.53 1.14 -5.05
C THR A 170 -4.85 1.00 -4.31
N PRO A 171 -5.11 -0.12 -3.63
CA PRO A 171 -6.32 -0.28 -2.85
C PRO A 171 -6.37 0.72 -1.68
N ARG A 172 -7.57 1.03 -1.21
CA ARG A 172 -7.75 1.62 0.13
C ARG A 172 -7.55 0.52 1.16
N GLN A 173 -6.86 0.84 2.24
CA GLN A 173 -6.60 -0.08 3.35
C GLN A 173 -7.36 0.39 4.58
N THR A 174 -8.12 -0.52 5.17
CA THR A 174 -8.82 -0.28 6.43
C THR A 174 -8.41 -1.36 7.41
N TRP A 175 -8.22 -0.97 8.68
CA TRP A 175 -7.87 -1.85 9.78
C TRP A 175 -8.94 -1.75 10.86
N ASP A 176 -9.39 -2.88 11.38
CA ASP A 176 -10.35 -2.97 12.47
C ASP A 176 -9.85 -3.93 13.55
N PHE A 177 -9.93 -3.50 14.81
CA PHE A 177 -9.54 -4.32 15.94
C PHE A 177 -10.12 -3.77 17.24
N THR A 178 -10.09 -4.61 18.27
CA THR A 178 -10.35 -4.19 19.65
C THR A 178 -9.03 -4.04 20.39
N ALA A 179 -8.86 -2.93 21.12
CA ALA A 179 -7.80 -2.76 22.11
C ALA A 179 -8.41 -2.72 23.51
N THR A 180 -7.79 -3.41 24.46
CA THR A 180 -8.19 -3.40 25.87
C THR A 180 -7.16 -2.61 26.66
N ALA A 181 -7.61 -1.68 27.50
CA ALA A 181 -6.71 -0.98 28.42
C ALA A 181 -7.29 -0.94 29.82
N THR A 182 -6.39 -0.80 30.81
CA THR A 182 -6.74 -0.72 32.23
C THR A 182 -6.20 0.56 32.88
N ASP A 183 -6.83 0.96 33.98
CA ASP A 183 -6.44 2.05 34.87
C ASP A 183 -6.08 3.35 34.13
N VAL A 184 -4.81 3.77 34.21
CA VAL A 184 -4.33 5.03 33.62
C VAL A 184 -4.26 4.94 32.10
N GLU A 185 -3.90 3.78 31.54
CA GLU A 185 -3.88 3.60 30.08
C GLU A 185 -5.28 3.73 29.47
N ARG A 186 -6.28 3.20 30.18
CA ARG A 186 -7.69 3.34 29.84
C ARG A 186 -8.16 4.79 29.88
N GLN A 187 -7.70 5.57 30.88
CA GLN A 187 -7.98 7.00 30.96
C GLN A 187 -7.34 7.77 29.80
N ALA A 188 -6.09 7.45 29.48
CA ALA A 188 -5.38 8.05 28.36
C ALA A 188 -6.05 7.71 27.02
N MET A 189 -6.46 6.45 26.82
CA MET A 189 -7.13 6.00 25.60
C MET A 189 -8.44 6.76 25.35
N GLU A 190 -9.30 6.86 26.36
CA GLU A 190 -10.55 7.62 26.20
C GLU A 190 -10.30 9.11 25.99
N ALA A 191 -9.34 9.71 26.69
CA ALA A 191 -8.98 11.11 26.48
C ALA A 191 -8.48 11.35 25.05
N ALA A 192 -7.68 10.42 24.53
CA ALA A 192 -7.14 10.50 23.18
C ALA A 192 -8.25 10.30 22.13
N LEU A 193 -9.18 9.36 22.32
CA LEU A 193 -10.34 9.22 21.45
C LEU A 193 -11.20 10.50 21.46
N LEU A 194 -11.60 11.00 22.63
CA LEU A 194 -12.46 12.18 22.72
C LEU A 194 -11.81 13.45 22.17
N GLY A 195 -10.50 13.63 22.37
CA GLY A 195 -9.77 14.81 21.92
C GLY A 195 -9.24 14.74 20.48
N TRP A 196 -9.01 13.54 19.93
CA TRP A 196 -8.24 13.33 18.70
C TRP A 196 -8.91 12.41 17.66
N THR A 197 -10.18 12.01 17.81
CA THR A 197 -10.87 11.12 16.84
C THR A 197 -10.75 11.60 15.38
N ALA A 198 -10.94 12.91 15.11
CA ALA A 198 -10.92 13.46 13.74
C ALA A 198 -9.51 13.69 13.15
N ARG A 199 -8.44 13.46 13.93
CA ARG A 199 -7.05 13.77 13.54
C ARG A 199 -6.37 12.55 12.89
N ALA A 200 -5.18 12.78 12.35
CA ALA A 200 -4.33 11.72 11.80
C ALA A 200 -3.57 10.99 12.92
N TRP A 201 -3.54 9.67 12.82
CA TRP A 201 -2.87 8.77 13.74
C TRP A 201 -1.75 8.02 13.03
N ALA A 202 -0.64 7.78 13.71
CA ALA A 202 0.39 6.86 13.27
C ALA A 202 -0.05 5.50 13.78
N LEU A 203 -0.69 4.74 12.90
CA LEU A 203 -1.23 3.42 13.20
C LEU A 203 -0.16 2.36 12.93
N PRO A 204 0.28 1.59 13.93
CA PRO A 204 1.08 0.40 13.72
C PRO A 204 0.30 -0.63 12.90
N LEU A 205 0.92 -1.19 11.87
CA LEU A 205 0.36 -2.37 11.19
C LEU A 205 0.79 -3.60 11.96
N TRP A 206 0.00 -3.94 12.97
CA TRP A 206 0.31 -4.96 13.98
C TRP A 206 0.81 -6.30 13.42
N PRO A 207 0.20 -6.86 12.36
CA PRO A 207 0.66 -8.15 11.85
C PRO A 207 2.04 -8.08 11.21
N HIS A 208 2.55 -6.90 10.90
CA HIS A 208 3.81 -6.67 10.21
C HIS A 208 4.97 -6.26 11.12
N GLY A 209 4.80 -6.35 12.44
CA GLY A 209 5.87 -6.14 13.42
C GLY A 209 7.07 -7.07 13.21
N ALA A 210 8.25 -6.62 13.64
CA ALA A 210 9.50 -7.36 13.62
C ALA A 210 10.33 -7.09 14.88
N ASP A 211 10.91 -8.13 15.47
CA ASP A 211 11.71 -8.01 16.68
C ASP A 211 13.11 -7.46 16.37
N LEU A 212 13.56 -6.47 17.16
CA LEU A 212 14.93 -6.00 17.14
C LEU A 212 15.90 -7.15 17.45
N GLN A 213 16.85 -7.39 16.53
CA GLN A 213 17.86 -8.44 16.67
C GLN A 213 19.02 -8.04 17.60
N ALA A 214 19.17 -6.74 17.84
CA ALA A 214 20.15 -6.16 18.74
C ALA A 214 19.57 -4.91 19.41
N THR A 215 20.13 -4.53 20.56
CA THR A 215 19.79 -3.27 21.21
C THR A 215 20.11 -2.10 20.28
N ALA A 216 19.14 -1.20 20.09
CA ALA A 216 19.34 0.08 19.41
C ALA A 216 19.44 1.17 20.49
N ALA A 217 20.58 1.85 20.59
CA ALA A 217 20.80 2.89 21.58
C ALA A 217 20.19 4.23 21.12
N ALA A 218 19.88 5.11 22.09
CA ALA A 218 19.63 6.51 21.78
C ALA A 218 20.83 7.11 21.01
N GLY A 219 20.57 7.82 19.92
CA GLY A 219 21.61 8.26 18.99
C GLY A 219 21.79 7.36 17.77
N ASP A 220 21.32 6.10 17.80
CA ASP A 220 21.45 5.20 16.67
C ASP A 220 20.48 5.56 15.54
N ARG A 221 20.84 5.17 14.32
CA ARG A 221 19.96 5.29 13.13
C ARG A 221 19.70 3.97 12.41
N LEU A 222 20.29 2.88 12.90
CA LEU A 222 20.16 1.56 12.29
C LEU A 222 19.39 0.65 13.22
N LEU A 223 18.23 0.17 12.76
CA LEU A 223 17.43 -0.84 13.44
C LEU A 223 17.71 -2.19 12.78
N GLN A 224 18.34 -3.11 13.51
CA GLN A 224 18.59 -4.47 13.02
C GLN A 224 17.35 -5.33 13.20
N LEU A 225 16.80 -5.85 12.10
CA LEU A 225 15.55 -6.62 12.06
C LEU A 225 15.76 -7.95 11.33
N PRO A 226 14.85 -8.94 11.50
CA PRO A 226 14.73 -10.05 10.56
C PRO A 226 14.42 -9.56 9.13
N PRO A 227 14.40 -10.46 8.12
CA PRO A 227 14.06 -10.09 6.75
C PRO A 227 12.82 -9.18 6.65
N THR A 228 12.96 -8.04 5.98
CA THR A 228 11.93 -6.99 5.88
C THR A 228 10.89 -7.25 4.80
N ILE A 229 11.15 -8.23 3.92
CA ILE A 229 10.20 -8.66 2.89
C ILE A 229 8.89 -9.14 3.52
N GLY A 230 7.75 -8.79 2.92
CA GLY A 230 6.42 -9.13 3.46
C GLY A 230 5.98 -8.31 4.69
N ARG A 231 6.76 -7.30 5.13
CA ARG A 231 6.47 -6.52 6.35
C ARG A 231 6.02 -5.07 6.12
N GLU A 232 5.59 -4.70 4.92
CA GLU A 232 5.03 -3.36 4.61
C GLU A 232 5.88 -2.15 5.07
N PHE A 233 7.17 -2.33 5.35
CA PHE A 233 8.09 -1.22 5.53
C PHE A 233 8.34 -0.55 4.18
N VAL A 234 8.26 0.79 4.15
CA VAL A 234 8.43 1.58 2.93
C VAL A 234 9.36 2.75 3.24
N ALA A 235 10.33 3.00 2.35
CA ALA A 235 11.18 4.19 2.45
C ALA A 235 10.35 5.48 2.37
N GLY A 236 10.64 6.47 3.23
CA GLY A 236 9.81 7.65 3.46
C GLY A 236 8.53 7.39 4.27
N GLY A 237 8.26 6.14 4.65
CA GLY A 237 7.18 5.74 5.55
C GLY A 237 7.54 5.94 7.02
N LEU A 238 6.64 5.52 7.91
CA LEU A 238 6.86 5.54 9.35
C LEU A 238 7.13 4.13 9.86
N ALA A 239 7.95 4.01 10.89
CA ALA A 239 8.00 2.85 11.77
C ALA A 239 7.75 3.31 13.20
N MET A 240 7.28 2.39 14.04
CA MET A 240 6.95 2.66 15.42
C MET A 240 7.53 1.59 16.33
N LEU A 241 8.29 2.04 17.33
CA LEU A 241 8.78 1.23 18.42
C LEU A 241 7.84 1.43 19.62
N LEU A 242 7.43 0.32 20.23
CA LEU A 242 6.48 0.29 21.34
C LEU A 242 7.08 -0.44 22.53
N GLY A 243 7.01 0.20 23.70
CA GLY A 243 7.41 -0.37 24.99
C GLY A 243 6.34 -1.31 25.53
N GLU A 244 6.46 -1.69 26.79
CA GLU A 244 5.47 -2.57 27.44
C GLU A 244 4.15 -1.84 27.75
N ASP A 245 4.21 -0.53 27.99
CA ASP A 245 3.07 0.33 28.28
C ASP A 245 2.69 1.24 27.09
N ALA A 246 1.49 1.83 27.16
CA ALA A 246 0.96 2.73 26.14
C ALA A 246 1.65 4.11 26.08
N PHE A 247 2.52 4.46 27.03
CA PHE A 247 3.18 5.77 27.13
C PHE A 247 4.62 5.75 26.58
N THR A 248 5.19 4.56 26.45
CA THR A 248 6.53 4.33 25.96
C THR A 248 6.44 3.98 24.49
N SER A 249 6.58 5.00 23.64
CA SER A 249 6.62 4.82 22.20
C SER A 249 7.56 5.79 21.52
N GLU A 250 8.03 5.39 20.34
CA GLU A 250 8.82 6.26 19.47
C GLU A 250 8.43 6.00 18.02
N VAL A 251 8.07 7.05 17.30
CA VAL A 251 7.76 6.98 15.87
C VAL A 251 8.90 7.60 15.09
N VAL A 252 9.40 6.86 14.12
CA VAL A 252 10.56 7.22 13.30
C VAL A 252 10.19 7.23 11.82
N GLU A 253 10.81 8.14 11.07
CA GLU A 253 10.71 8.14 9.60
C GLU A 253 11.79 7.21 9.03
N ILE A 254 11.39 6.29 8.16
CA ILE A 254 12.27 5.35 7.48
C ILE A 254 12.96 6.09 6.35
N ASP A 255 14.29 6.13 6.35
CA ASP A 255 15.08 6.64 5.23
C ASP A 255 15.23 5.56 4.15
N GLN A 256 15.67 4.36 4.57
CA GLN A 256 15.86 3.21 3.68
C GLN A 256 15.41 1.91 4.36
N VAL A 257 14.77 1.05 3.56
CA VAL A 257 14.49 -0.34 3.93
C VAL A 257 15.64 -1.20 3.42
N LEU A 258 16.32 -1.91 4.33
CA LEU A 258 17.38 -2.87 4.02
C LEU A 258 16.79 -4.29 4.06
N ASP A 259 17.50 -5.27 3.52
CA ASP A 259 17.05 -6.67 3.55
C ASP A 259 16.81 -7.16 4.98
N SER A 260 17.66 -6.76 5.94
CA SER A 260 17.61 -7.17 7.35
C SER A 260 17.70 -5.98 8.31
N GLY A 261 16.90 -4.95 8.08
CA GLY A 261 16.87 -3.78 8.96
C GLY A 261 16.28 -2.53 8.32
N LEU A 262 16.25 -1.46 9.09
CA LEU A 262 15.80 -0.14 8.66
C LEU A 262 16.87 0.89 8.99
N GLN A 263 17.17 1.76 8.04
CA GLN A 263 17.86 3.01 8.29
C GLN A 263 16.80 4.08 8.57
N VAL A 264 16.85 4.72 9.73
CA VAL A 264 15.96 5.83 10.08
C VAL A 264 16.61 7.17 9.79
N LYS A 265 15.79 8.15 9.44
CA LYS A 265 16.24 9.47 8.97
C LYS A 265 16.85 10.34 10.08
N ARG A 266 16.50 10.03 11.33
CA ARG A 266 16.91 10.77 12.52
C ARG A 266 17.38 9.81 13.59
N ASP A 267 18.24 10.31 14.47
CA ASP A 267 18.72 9.57 15.63
C ASP A 267 17.55 9.19 16.53
N LEU A 268 17.58 7.96 17.06
CA LEU A 268 16.64 7.52 18.08
C LEU A 268 16.76 8.42 19.31
N ALA A 269 15.63 8.86 19.82
CA ALA A 269 15.54 9.63 21.06
C ALA A 269 15.74 8.73 22.29
N ARG A 270 15.45 7.43 22.18
CA ARG A 270 15.52 6.47 23.29
C ARG A 270 16.28 5.20 22.88
N SER A 271 16.77 4.50 23.89
CA SER A 271 17.34 3.16 23.72
C SER A 271 16.23 2.11 23.78
N TRP A 272 16.30 1.14 22.89
CA TRP A 272 15.37 0.02 22.75
C TRP A 272 16.14 -1.30 22.85
N PRO A 273 15.85 -2.16 23.84
CA PRO A 273 16.54 -3.43 24.00
C PRO A 273 16.25 -4.38 22.84
N ALA A 274 17.16 -5.32 22.61
CA ALA A 274 16.90 -6.47 21.72
C ALA A 274 15.59 -7.18 22.13
N GLY A 275 14.79 -7.59 21.15
CA GLY A 275 13.45 -8.13 21.35
C GLY A 275 12.33 -7.10 21.41
N SER A 276 12.63 -5.78 21.42
CA SER A 276 11.58 -4.77 21.22
C SER A 276 11.01 -4.89 19.80
N VAL A 277 9.69 -4.73 19.67
CA VAL A 277 9.02 -4.88 18.37
C VAL A 277 8.97 -3.55 17.64
N VAL A 278 9.41 -3.57 16.38
CA VAL A 278 9.29 -2.45 15.44
C VAL A 278 8.16 -2.77 14.48
N TYR A 279 7.14 -1.92 14.46
CA TYR A 279 6.02 -2.04 13.53
C TYR A 279 6.17 -1.04 12.38
N PRO A 280 5.86 -1.40 11.12
CA PRO A 280 5.57 -0.38 10.13
C PRO A 280 4.35 0.42 10.61
N ALA A 281 4.34 1.71 10.35
CA ALA A 281 3.26 2.59 10.72
C ALA A 281 2.76 3.39 9.53
N LYS A 282 1.44 3.62 9.48
CA LYS A 282 0.82 4.46 8.44
C LYS A 282 -0.01 5.56 9.08
N SER A 283 -0.03 6.70 8.41
CA SER A 283 -0.99 7.76 8.74
C SER A 283 -2.40 7.26 8.43
N ALA A 284 -3.27 7.19 9.44
CA ALA A 284 -4.63 6.72 9.33
C ALA A 284 -5.60 7.65 10.08
N ARG A 285 -6.90 7.54 9.80
CA ARG A 285 -7.97 8.27 10.49
C ARG A 285 -8.96 7.29 11.06
N ILE A 286 -9.47 7.58 12.25
CA ILE A 286 -10.55 6.82 12.85
C ILE A 286 -11.84 7.14 12.07
N THR A 287 -12.48 6.11 11.52
CA THR A 287 -13.78 6.24 10.84
C THR A 287 -14.93 5.83 11.74
N ASP A 288 -14.66 4.88 12.65
CA ASP A 288 -15.61 4.43 13.65
C ASP A 288 -14.86 4.04 14.93
N ALA A 289 -15.46 4.31 16.08
CA ALA A 289 -14.92 3.94 17.38
C ALA A 289 -16.05 3.73 18.40
N GLY A 290 -15.99 2.60 19.11
CA GLY A 290 -16.90 2.27 20.20
C GLY A 290 -16.14 1.91 21.47
N VAL A 291 -16.57 2.45 22.61
CA VAL A 291 -15.99 2.17 23.92
C VAL A 291 -16.98 1.38 24.76
N VAL A 292 -16.56 0.24 25.29
CA VAL A 292 -17.32 -0.58 26.23
C VAL A 292 -16.55 -0.68 27.54
N ARG A 293 -17.18 -0.29 28.64
CA ARG A 293 -16.59 -0.37 29.98
C ARG A 293 -17.08 -1.65 30.67
N PHE A 294 -16.17 -2.53 31.06
CA PHE A 294 -16.53 -3.69 31.89
C PHE A 294 -16.54 -3.33 33.38
N THR A 295 -15.60 -2.47 33.78
CA THR A 295 -15.48 -1.94 35.14
C THR A 295 -15.17 -0.44 35.06
N GLY A 296 -15.10 0.23 36.22
CA GLY A 296 -14.64 1.62 36.28
C GLY A 296 -13.18 1.81 35.82
N SER A 297 -12.38 0.74 35.80
CA SER A 297 -10.96 0.78 35.46
C SER A 297 -10.59 0.05 34.16
N CYS A 298 -11.48 -0.73 33.55
CA CYS A 298 -11.18 -1.50 32.35
C CYS A 298 -12.16 -1.18 31.22
N SER A 299 -11.63 -0.98 30.01
CA SER A 299 -12.43 -0.69 28.83
C SER A 299 -11.87 -1.36 27.58
N ASP A 300 -12.77 -1.91 26.78
CA ASP A 300 -12.50 -2.28 25.40
C ASP A 300 -12.83 -1.11 24.49
N VAL A 301 -11.98 -0.87 23.51
CA VAL A 301 -12.24 0.05 22.42
C VAL A 301 -12.15 -0.71 21.11
N SER A 302 -13.28 -0.79 20.42
CA SER A 302 -13.32 -1.26 19.04
C SER A 302 -13.13 -0.05 18.13
N VAL A 303 -12.10 -0.09 17.28
CA VAL A 303 -11.73 1.02 16.40
C VAL A 303 -11.62 0.53 14.96
N THR A 304 -12.08 1.37 14.04
CA THR A 304 -11.84 1.21 12.61
C THR A 304 -11.01 2.38 12.10
N PHE A 305 -9.87 2.07 11.50
CA PHE A 305 -8.96 3.03 10.90
C PHE A 305 -8.95 2.91 9.40
N GLN A 306 -9.08 4.04 8.70
CA GLN A 306 -8.81 4.12 7.27
C GLN A 306 -7.43 4.76 7.04
N VAL A 307 -6.57 4.08 6.31
CA VAL A 307 -5.25 4.60 5.92
C VAL A 307 -5.43 5.80 4.98
N ALA A 308 -4.75 6.90 5.30
CA ALA A 308 -4.83 8.18 4.61
C ALA A 308 -3.74 8.39 3.55
N ALA A 309 -3.07 7.31 3.13
CA ALA A 309 -1.98 7.31 2.15
C ALA A 309 -2.21 6.24 1.08
N ALA A 310 -1.46 6.35 -0.03
CA ALA A 310 -1.41 5.28 -1.03
C ALA A 310 -0.89 3.98 -0.40
N ASN A 311 -1.38 2.84 -0.89
CA ASN A 311 -0.99 1.52 -0.39
C ASN A 311 -0.32 0.68 -1.49
N PRO A 312 0.87 1.06 -1.97
CA PRO A 312 1.57 0.27 -2.97
C PRO A 312 2.13 -1.02 -2.35
N TYR A 313 1.96 -2.12 -3.07
CA TYR A 313 2.59 -3.41 -2.76
C TYR A 313 2.97 -4.07 -4.09
N PRO A 314 4.10 -4.79 -4.17
CA PRO A 314 4.50 -5.44 -5.41
C PRO A 314 3.46 -6.49 -5.81
N ALA A 315 2.92 -6.38 -7.03
CA ALA A 315 2.13 -7.48 -7.60
C ALA A 315 3.06 -8.66 -7.92
N ILE A 316 2.51 -9.88 -7.92
CA ILE A 316 3.28 -11.05 -8.36
C ILE A 316 3.59 -10.89 -9.84
N ASP A 317 4.82 -11.20 -10.24
CA ASP A 317 5.17 -11.26 -11.66
C ASP A 317 4.51 -12.51 -12.26
N PRO A 318 3.54 -12.38 -13.19
CA PRO A 318 2.88 -13.53 -13.78
C PRO A 318 3.86 -14.46 -14.48
N ALA A 319 5.01 -13.98 -14.97
CA ALA A 319 6.03 -14.83 -15.60
C ALA A 319 6.66 -15.85 -14.64
N THR A 320 6.58 -15.60 -13.32
CA THR A 320 7.04 -16.53 -12.29
C THR A 320 6.00 -17.58 -11.91
N MET A 321 4.76 -17.44 -12.39
CA MET A 321 3.68 -18.41 -12.21
C MET A 321 3.61 -19.35 -13.41
N PRO A 322 3.15 -20.60 -13.23
CA PRO A 322 2.88 -21.50 -14.36
C PRO A 322 1.95 -20.84 -15.37
N GLN A 323 2.19 -21.07 -16.65
CA GLN A 323 1.46 -20.43 -17.75
C GLN A 323 0.60 -21.44 -18.49
N HIS A 324 -0.62 -21.05 -18.83
CA HIS A 324 -1.49 -21.78 -19.75
C HIS A 324 -2.16 -20.79 -20.69
N ARG A 325 -1.99 -20.99 -22.00
CA ARG A 325 -2.58 -20.12 -23.05
C ARG A 325 -2.35 -18.60 -22.83
N GLY A 326 -1.17 -18.23 -22.34
CA GLY A 326 -0.78 -16.82 -22.13
C GLY A 326 -1.31 -16.16 -20.86
N LEU A 327 -1.97 -16.90 -19.96
CA LEU A 327 -2.36 -16.42 -18.64
C LEU A 327 -1.69 -17.26 -17.53
N PRO A 328 -1.39 -16.64 -16.37
CA PRO A 328 -0.87 -17.36 -15.22
C PRO A 328 -1.93 -18.30 -14.62
N VAL A 329 -1.46 -19.41 -14.04
CA VAL A 329 -2.27 -20.41 -13.34
C VAL A 329 -2.04 -20.30 -11.84
N LEU A 330 -3.14 -20.20 -11.09
CA LEU A 330 -3.11 -20.28 -9.63
C LEU A 330 -2.93 -21.74 -9.23
N GLU A 331 -1.75 -22.08 -8.73
CA GLU A 331 -1.43 -23.41 -8.19
C GLU A 331 -1.48 -23.46 -6.65
N ASP A 332 -1.58 -22.29 -6.02
CA ASP A 332 -1.71 -22.16 -4.57
C ASP A 332 -3.06 -22.77 -4.14
N ARG A 333 -2.98 -23.94 -3.50
CA ARG A 333 -4.17 -24.70 -3.11
C ARG A 333 -4.94 -23.98 -2.01
N PRO A 334 -6.28 -23.89 -2.13
CA PRO A 334 -7.12 -23.39 -1.06
C PRO A 334 -7.12 -24.36 0.12
N ASP A 335 -7.48 -23.85 1.29
CA ASP A 335 -7.80 -24.65 2.45
C ASP A 335 -9.17 -25.33 2.28
N TRP A 336 -9.22 -26.64 2.56
CA TRP A 336 -10.41 -27.49 2.49
C TRP A 336 -11.05 -27.73 3.86
N SER A 337 -10.56 -27.10 4.93
CA SER A 337 -11.17 -27.16 6.27
C SER A 337 -12.64 -26.75 6.27
N ASN A 338 -13.02 -25.88 5.32
CA ASN A 338 -14.41 -25.58 4.97
C ASN A 338 -14.65 -25.91 3.50
N ALA A 339 -15.82 -26.46 3.18
CA ALA A 339 -16.16 -26.86 1.82
C ALA A 339 -16.19 -25.63 0.87
N PRO A 340 -15.41 -25.63 -0.23
CA PRO A 340 -15.50 -24.58 -1.24
C PRO A 340 -16.91 -24.52 -1.83
N GLN A 341 -17.49 -23.32 -1.89
CA GLN A 341 -18.81 -23.11 -2.47
C GLN A 341 -18.68 -22.77 -3.96
N LEU A 342 -19.36 -23.55 -4.81
CA LEU A 342 -19.53 -23.28 -6.23
C LEU A 342 -20.98 -22.84 -6.48
N SER A 343 -21.16 -21.64 -6.99
CA SER A 343 -22.48 -21.11 -7.36
C SER A 343 -22.56 -20.90 -8.87
N PRO A 344 -23.26 -21.77 -9.61
CA PRO A 344 -23.54 -21.53 -11.02
C PRO A 344 -24.69 -20.53 -11.18
N GLU A 345 -24.43 -19.44 -11.87
CA GLU A 345 -25.39 -18.37 -12.18
C GLU A 345 -25.67 -18.37 -13.68
N ARG A 346 -26.93 -18.19 -14.11
CA ARG A 346 -27.30 -17.99 -15.52
C ARG A 346 -28.09 -16.70 -15.68
N ARG A 347 -27.83 -15.98 -16.77
CA ARG A 347 -28.54 -14.75 -17.13
C ARG A 347 -29.83 -15.07 -17.88
N LEU A 348 -30.86 -15.42 -17.11
CA LEU A 348 -32.19 -15.69 -17.63
C LEU A 348 -33.02 -14.40 -17.63
N ALA A 349 -33.52 -14.01 -18.80
CA ALA A 349 -34.58 -13.03 -18.92
C ALA A 349 -35.93 -13.74 -18.93
N ILE A 350 -36.76 -13.43 -17.95
CA ILE A 350 -38.11 -13.97 -17.82
C ILE A 350 -39.08 -12.89 -18.31
N THR A 351 -39.82 -13.19 -19.36
CA THR A 351 -40.95 -12.37 -19.81
C THR A 351 -42.22 -13.10 -19.45
N ASP A 352 -42.92 -12.59 -18.43
CA ASP A 352 -44.18 -13.14 -17.94
C ASP A 352 -45.28 -12.08 -18.08
N ASN A 353 -46.36 -12.44 -18.77
CA ASN A 353 -47.54 -11.59 -18.94
C ASN A 353 -48.68 -11.96 -17.98
N ASN A 354 -48.42 -12.83 -16.98
CA ASN A 354 -49.34 -13.31 -15.94
C ASN A 354 -50.62 -14.03 -16.44
N ASP A 355 -50.75 -14.23 -17.75
CA ASP A 355 -51.89 -14.90 -18.40
C ASP A 355 -51.44 -16.07 -19.28
N GLY A 356 -50.20 -16.02 -19.79
CA GLY A 356 -49.58 -17.07 -20.60
C GLY A 356 -48.42 -17.79 -19.91
N VAL A 357 -47.84 -18.78 -20.60
CA VAL A 357 -46.64 -19.46 -20.13
C VAL A 357 -45.46 -18.49 -20.15
N PRO A 358 -44.70 -18.32 -19.05
CA PRO A 358 -43.56 -17.43 -19.01
C PRO A 358 -42.51 -17.83 -20.05
N ARG A 359 -41.98 -16.85 -20.77
CA ARG A 359 -40.89 -17.06 -21.73
C ARG A 359 -39.55 -16.83 -21.04
N TRP A 360 -38.69 -17.84 -21.14
CA TRP A 360 -37.33 -17.80 -20.61
C TRP A 360 -36.34 -17.65 -21.76
N VAL A 361 -35.47 -16.64 -21.68
CA VAL A 361 -34.39 -16.42 -22.65
C VAL A 361 -33.07 -16.38 -21.89
N ASP A 362 -32.20 -17.35 -22.15
CA ASP A 362 -30.80 -17.30 -21.69
C ASP A 362 -30.02 -16.38 -22.62
N ARG A 363 -29.60 -15.22 -22.10
CA ARG A 363 -28.90 -14.20 -22.89
C ARG A 363 -27.43 -14.51 -23.09
N SER A 364 -26.80 -15.16 -22.11
CA SER A 364 -25.38 -15.52 -22.13
C SER A 364 -25.12 -16.81 -22.89
N GLY A 365 -26.05 -17.77 -22.88
CA GLY A 365 -25.84 -19.10 -23.45
C GLY A 365 -24.86 -19.98 -22.66
N TYR A 366 -24.26 -19.49 -21.57
CA TYR A 366 -23.36 -20.22 -20.68
C TYR A 366 -23.59 -19.83 -19.21
N PRO A 367 -23.31 -20.73 -18.24
CA PRO A 367 -23.35 -20.40 -16.83
C PRO A 367 -22.08 -19.68 -16.40
N THR A 368 -22.24 -18.59 -15.66
CA THR A 368 -21.15 -17.95 -14.93
C THR A 368 -20.97 -18.65 -13.59
N MET A 369 -19.77 -19.12 -13.31
CA MET A 369 -19.40 -19.73 -12.03
C MET A 369 -18.78 -18.70 -11.10
N ARG A 370 -19.27 -18.68 -9.86
CA ARG A 370 -18.63 -18.00 -8.73
C ARG A 370 -18.08 -19.04 -7.77
N GLN A 371 -16.84 -18.88 -7.34
CA GLN A 371 -16.18 -19.75 -6.38
C GLN A 371 -15.43 -18.90 -5.36
N THR A 372 -15.56 -19.23 -4.07
CA THR A 372 -14.75 -18.60 -3.02
C THR A 372 -13.66 -19.56 -2.58
N LEU A 373 -12.41 -19.19 -2.87
CA LEU A 373 -11.22 -19.91 -2.41
C LEU A 373 -10.82 -19.35 -1.04
N ARG A 374 -10.70 -20.18 -0.01
CA ARG A 374 -10.24 -19.74 1.31
C ARG A 374 -8.77 -20.10 1.47
N TYR A 375 -7.98 -19.17 1.97
CA TYR A 375 -6.57 -19.39 2.27
C TYR A 375 -6.31 -19.10 3.74
N ALA A 376 -5.50 -19.95 4.36
CA ALA A 376 -4.98 -19.79 5.72
C ALA A 376 -3.43 -19.79 5.66
N PRO A 377 -2.80 -18.78 5.03
CA PRO A 377 -1.34 -18.75 4.89
C PRO A 377 -0.66 -18.69 6.27
N LEU A 378 0.36 -19.52 6.43
CA LEU A 378 1.22 -19.55 7.61
C LEU A 378 2.62 -19.07 7.23
N GLY A 379 3.11 -18.08 7.98
CA GLY A 379 4.42 -17.47 7.79
C GLY A 379 4.49 -16.47 6.63
N ARG A 380 5.59 -15.73 6.59
CA ARG A 380 5.76 -14.54 5.76
C ARG A 380 5.84 -14.79 4.27
N ALA A 381 6.45 -15.89 3.87
CA ALA A 381 6.55 -16.22 2.46
C ALA A 381 5.16 -16.51 1.83
N GLN A 382 4.29 -17.23 2.55
CA GLN A 382 2.95 -17.56 2.06
C GLN A 382 2.04 -16.32 2.06
N ILE A 383 2.11 -15.51 3.12
CA ILE A 383 1.36 -14.25 3.25
C ILE A 383 1.75 -13.26 2.15
N ASP A 384 3.06 -13.03 1.96
CA ASP A 384 3.58 -12.16 0.88
C ASP A 384 3.09 -12.67 -0.47
N ARG A 385 3.30 -13.95 -0.78
CA ARG A 385 2.87 -14.56 -2.06
C ARG A 385 1.38 -14.38 -2.34
N LEU A 386 0.51 -14.71 -1.39
CA LEU A 386 -0.94 -14.57 -1.55
C LEU A 386 -1.33 -13.09 -1.77
N ARG A 387 -0.77 -12.19 -0.96
CA ARG A 387 -1.03 -10.75 -1.12
C ARG A 387 -0.56 -10.24 -2.48
N ARG A 388 0.62 -10.66 -2.97
CA ARG A 388 1.11 -10.30 -4.31
C ARG A 388 0.17 -10.77 -5.43
N ILE A 389 -0.44 -11.95 -5.29
CA ILE A 389 -1.47 -12.45 -6.22
C ILE A 389 -2.71 -11.55 -6.21
N GLN A 390 -3.17 -11.14 -5.02
CA GLN A 390 -4.31 -10.21 -4.88
C GLN A 390 -4.01 -8.85 -5.52
N TYR A 391 -2.79 -8.34 -5.37
CA TYR A 391 -2.34 -7.12 -6.05
C TYR A 391 -2.20 -7.27 -7.57
N TYR A 392 -1.87 -8.47 -8.06
CA TYR A 392 -1.92 -8.76 -9.50
C TYR A 392 -3.35 -8.70 -10.04
N LEU A 393 -4.34 -9.28 -9.34
CA LEU A 393 -5.74 -9.19 -9.76
C LEU A 393 -6.26 -7.75 -9.83
N ALA A 394 -5.75 -6.90 -8.93
CA ALA A 394 -6.15 -5.51 -8.79
C ALA A 394 -7.69 -5.36 -8.68
N GLY A 395 -8.27 -6.11 -7.74
CA GLY A 395 -9.72 -6.25 -7.60
C GLY A 395 -10.29 -7.16 -8.70
N GLN A 396 -11.17 -6.60 -9.53
CA GLN A 396 -11.82 -7.36 -10.60
C GLN A 396 -11.09 -7.24 -11.96
N GLN A 397 -10.00 -6.48 -12.05
CA GLN A 397 -9.41 -6.07 -13.33
C GLN A 397 -8.74 -7.20 -14.11
N ARG A 398 -7.85 -7.98 -13.48
CA ARG A 398 -7.00 -8.94 -14.21
C ARG A 398 -7.49 -10.37 -14.02
N PRO A 399 -7.40 -11.22 -15.06
CA PRO A 399 -7.75 -12.63 -14.95
C PRO A 399 -6.52 -13.52 -14.70
N LEU A 400 -6.81 -14.74 -14.27
CA LEU A 400 -5.88 -15.86 -14.20
C LEU A 400 -6.64 -17.19 -14.31
N TRP A 401 -5.93 -18.28 -14.57
CA TRP A 401 -6.51 -19.62 -14.57
C TRP A 401 -6.65 -20.15 -13.14
N VAL A 402 -7.87 -20.56 -12.77
CA VAL A 402 -8.18 -21.17 -11.48
C VAL A 402 -8.61 -22.61 -11.69
N PRO A 403 -7.89 -23.58 -11.09
CA PRO A 403 -8.38 -24.95 -11.00
C PRO A 403 -9.58 -25.05 -10.07
N SER A 404 -10.52 -25.95 -10.36
CA SER A 404 -11.55 -26.31 -9.38
C SER A 404 -10.96 -26.92 -8.10
N TYR A 405 -9.75 -27.50 -8.21
CA TYR A 405 -9.07 -28.34 -7.21
C TYR A 405 -9.84 -29.60 -6.83
N ALA A 406 -10.98 -29.87 -7.48
CA ALA A 406 -11.75 -31.10 -7.32
C ALA A 406 -11.27 -32.17 -8.31
N ASN A 407 -11.51 -33.45 -8.00
CA ASN A 407 -11.34 -34.51 -8.99
C ASN A 407 -12.58 -34.55 -9.88
N ASP A 408 -12.58 -33.73 -10.93
CA ASP A 408 -13.74 -33.54 -11.81
C ASP A 408 -13.88 -34.64 -12.87
N MET A 409 -12.77 -35.30 -13.23
CA MET A 409 -12.79 -36.43 -14.16
C MET A 409 -11.98 -37.59 -13.60
N ASP A 410 -12.61 -38.75 -13.49
CA ASP A 410 -11.94 -39.97 -13.03
C ASP A 410 -11.35 -40.73 -14.22
N LEU A 411 -10.02 -40.88 -14.25
CA LEU A 411 -9.32 -41.57 -15.32
C LEU A 411 -9.55 -43.08 -15.22
N GLN A 412 -9.93 -43.73 -16.33
CA GLN A 412 -10.27 -45.15 -16.34
C GLN A 412 -9.26 -46.02 -17.09
N VAL A 413 -8.46 -45.42 -17.98
CA VAL A 413 -7.47 -46.12 -18.80
C VAL A 413 -6.14 -45.40 -18.71
N LEU A 414 -5.07 -46.17 -18.59
CA LEU A 414 -3.71 -45.66 -18.67
C LEU A 414 -3.49 -44.91 -20.00
N ALA A 415 -3.00 -43.67 -19.91
CA ALA A 415 -2.66 -42.86 -21.07
C ALA A 415 -1.16 -42.55 -21.06
N ALA A 416 -0.44 -43.05 -22.06
CA ALA A 416 0.99 -42.87 -22.20
C ALA A 416 1.36 -41.43 -22.64
N PRO A 417 2.58 -40.96 -22.34
CA PRO A 417 3.12 -39.75 -22.97
C PRO A 417 3.00 -39.84 -24.50
N GLY A 418 2.62 -38.74 -25.15
CA GLY A 418 2.32 -38.69 -26.58
C GLY A 418 0.84 -38.90 -26.93
N ALA A 419 0.03 -39.46 -26.03
CA ALA A 419 -1.40 -39.64 -26.29
C ALA A 419 -2.12 -38.28 -26.39
N THR A 420 -3.05 -38.16 -27.35
CA THR A 420 -3.89 -36.97 -27.56
C THR A 420 -5.33 -37.18 -27.09
N ASN A 421 -5.62 -38.30 -26.43
CA ASN A 421 -6.93 -38.62 -25.87
C ASN A 421 -6.76 -39.30 -24.51
N ILE A 422 -7.73 -39.12 -23.63
CA ILE A 422 -7.86 -39.84 -22.36
C ILE A 422 -9.27 -40.43 -22.25
N ASP A 423 -9.38 -41.59 -21.60
CA ASP A 423 -10.65 -42.24 -21.34
C ASP A 423 -10.99 -42.10 -19.84
N VAL A 424 -12.09 -41.41 -19.56
CA VAL A 424 -12.56 -41.11 -18.21
C VAL A 424 -13.89 -41.82 -17.94
N ALA A 425 -14.28 -41.93 -16.67
CA ALA A 425 -15.59 -42.44 -16.30
C ALA A 425 -16.69 -41.56 -16.91
N PHE A 426 -17.81 -42.17 -17.30
CA PHE A 426 -18.94 -41.42 -17.82
C PHE A 426 -19.45 -40.43 -16.77
N MET A 427 -19.33 -39.14 -17.07
CA MET A 427 -19.78 -38.05 -16.21
C MET A 427 -20.78 -37.12 -16.93
N GLY A 428 -21.08 -37.40 -18.20
CA GLY A 428 -21.97 -36.61 -19.04
C GLY A 428 -21.28 -35.38 -19.64
N TYR A 429 -19.95 -35.36 -19.75
CA TYR A 429 -19.22 -34.24 -20.34
C TYR A 429 -19.67 -33.99 -21.78
N THR A 430 -19.83 -35.05 -22.57
CA THR A 430 -20.25 -35.00 -23.98
C THR A 430 -21.65 -34.41 -24.12
N ALA A 431 -22.55 -34.75 -23.19
CA ALA A 431 -23.94 -34.30 -23.22
C ALA A 431 -24.11 -32.85 -22.72
N TYR A 432 -23.40 -32.46 -21.66
CA TYR A 432 -23.74 -31.26 -20.90
C TYR A 432 -22.64 -30.18 -20.84
N LEU A 433 -21.36 -30.54 -20.97
CA LEU A 433 -20.23 -29.62 -20.71
C LEU A 433 -19.37 -29.31 -21.93
N ARG A 434 -19.50 -30.09 -23.00
CA ARG A 434 -18.74 -29.92 -24.25
C ARG A 434 -18.88 -28.49 -24.78
N GLY A 435 -17.76 -27.81 -24.91
CA GLY A 435 -17.68 -26.42 -25.42
C GLY A 435 -18.19 -25.37 -24.44
N LEU A 436 -18.56 -25.74 -23.21
CA LEU A 436 -19.02 -24.80 -22.20
C LEU A 436 -17.87 -23.97 -21.65
N VAL A 437 -18.05 -22.66 -21.58
CA VAL A 437 -17.06 -21.73 -21.01
C VAL A 437 -16.64 -22.20 -19.61
N GLY A 438 -15.33 -22.28 -19.37
CA GLY A 438 -14.76 -22.76 -18.10
C GLY A 438 -14.65 -24.28 -17.98
N ARG A 439 -15.16 -25.06 -18.94
CA ARG A 439 -15.06 -26.55 -18.99
C ARG A 439 -14.30 -27.04 -20.23
N THR A 440 -13.55 -26.17 -20.89
CA THR A 440 -12.76 -26.46 -22.07
C THR A 440 -11.31 -26.79 -21.76
N ASP A 441 -10.84 -26.56 -20.54
CA ASP A 441 -9.44 -26.74 -20.16
C ASP A 441 -9.38 -27.53 -18.86
N ILE A 442 -8.34 -28.35 -18.72
CA ILE A 442 -8.12 -29.22 -17.57
C ILE A 442 -6.69 -29.08 -17.06
N ARG A 443 -6.56 -29.14 -15.74
CA ARG A 443 -5.33 -29.33 -15.00
C ARG A 443 -5.24 -30.79 -14.61
N ILE A 444 -4.13 -31.43 -14.97
CA ILE A 444 -3.86 -32.82 -14.67
C ILE A 444 -2.67 -32.87 -13.73
N GLU A 445 -2.89 -33.36 -12.53
CA GLU A 445 -1.85 -33.55 -11.52
C GLU A 445 -1.57 -35.04 -11.32
N THR A 446 -0.27 -35.35 -11.28
CA THR A 446 0.27 -36.68 -11.02
C THR A 446 1.40 -36.57 -10.01
N SER A 447 1.84 -37.70 -9.46
CA SER A 447 3.05 -37.76 -8.63
C SER A 447 4.32 -37.27 -9.33
N SER A 448 4.33 -37.25 -10.67
CA SER A 448 5.48 -36.80 -11.49
C SER A 448 5.42 -35.31 -11.83
N GLY A 449 4.32 -34.62 -11.52
CA GLY A 449 4.13 -33.20 -11.83
C GLY A 449 2.75 -32.85 -12.37
N ILE A 450 2.62 -31.60 -12.79
CA ILE A 450 1.36 -30.98 -13.26
C ILE A 450 1.49 -30.62 -14.74
N GLN A 451 0.41 -30.80 -15.50
CA GLN A 451 0.30 -30.37 -16.89
C GLN A 451 -1.11 -29.86 -17.21
N TYR A 452 -1.23 -28.92 -18.16
CA TYR A 452 -2.51 -28.31 -18.56
C TYR A 452 -2.88 -28.69 -19.98
N ARG A 453 -4.15 -28.98 -20.26
CA ARG A 453 -4.61 -29.35 -21.61
C ARG A 453 -5.94 -28.71 -21.94
N GLN A 454 -6.08 -28.21 -23.17
CA GLN A 454 -7.37 -27.84 -23.74
C GLN A 454 -8.04 -29.11 -24.29
N ILE A 455 -9.33 -29.23 -24.03
CA ILE A 455 -10.22 -30.22 -24.60
C ILE A 455 -10.69 -29.76 -25.98
N THR A 456 -10.49 -30.59 -27.00
CA THR A 456 -10.89 -30.31 -28.40
C THR A 456 -12.14 -31.05 -28.82
N GLY A 457 -12.49 -32.13 -28.12
CA GLY A 457 -13.65 -32.94 -28.44
C GLY A 457 -13.94 -33.95 -27.34
N SER A 458 -15.12 -34.54 -27.42
CA SER A 458 -15.53 -35.61 -26.52
C SER A 458 -16.45 -36.60 -27.23
N THR A 459 -16.43 -37.85 -26.79
CA THR A 459 -17.26 -38.93 -27.33
C THR A 459 -17.64 -39.89 -26.23
N ASP A 460 -18.94 -40.13 -26.06
CA ASP A 460 -19.44 -41.23 -25.23
C ASP A 460 -19.15 -42.56 -25.94
N LEU A 461 -18.44 -43.45 -25.24
CA LEU A 461 -18.05 -44.76 -25.78
C LEU A 461 -19.14 -45.83 -25.59
N GLY A 462 -20.26 -45.51 -24.93
CA GLY A 462 -21.39 -46.41 -24.71
C GLY A 462 -21.09 -47.57 -23.76
N ASN A 463 -19.96 -47.52 -23.04
CA ASN A 463 -19.49 -48.57 -22.14
C ASN A 463 -19.20 -48.05 -20.72
N GLY A 464 -19.87 -46.96 -20.32
CA GLY A 464 -19.65 -46.29 -19.03
C GLY A 464 -18.40 -45.40 -19.00
N ARG A 465 -17.80 -45.10 -20.16
CA ARG A 465 -16.65 -44.19 -20.30
C ARG A 465 -16.91 -43.11 -21.35
N GLU A 466 -16.29 -41.96 -21.15
CA GLU A 466 -16.20 -40.90 -22.14
C GLU A 466 -14.74 -40.72 -22.57
N ARG A 467 -14.51 -40.57 -23.87
CA ARG A 467 -13.20 -40.20 -24.42
C ARG A 467 -13.12 -38.69 -24.56
N ILE A 468 -12.08 -38.10 -24.01
CA ILE A 468 -11.78 -36.66 -24.09
C ILE A 468 -10.57 -36.47 -25.00
N GLY A 469 -10.73 -35.67 -26.04
CA GLY A 469 -9.65 -35.29 -26.96
C GLY A 469 -8.91 -34.05 -26.47
N LEU A 470 -7.58 -34.04 -26.63
CA LEU A 470 -6.68 -33.02 -26.12
C LEU A 470 -6.00 -32.27 -27.27
N ALA A 471 -5.84 -30.95 -27.13
CA ALA A 471 -5.20 -30.11 -28.14
C ALA A 471 -3.71 -30.35 -28.32
N ALA A 472 -3.04 -30.92 -27.30
CA ALA A 472 -1.63 -31.24 -27.32
C ALA A 472 -1.39 -32.62 -26.67
N PRO A 473 -0.38 -33.37 -27.13
CA PRO A 473 -0.06 -34.67 -26.56
C PRO A 473 0.29 -34.56 -25.07
N LEU A 474 -0.03 -35.59 -24.30
CA LEU A 474 0.39 -35.70 -22.89
C LEU A 474 1.92 -35.74 -22.80
N GLN A 475 2.47 -35.04 -21.81
CA GLN A 475 3.91 -35.07 -21.50
C GLN A 475 4.22 -36.06 -20.38
N LEU A 476 3.28 -36.24 -19.46
CA LEU A 476 3.39 -37.16 -18.33
C LEU A 476 2.50 -38.39 -18.55
N LEU A 477 2.95 -39.53 -18.03
CA LEU A 477 2.16 -40.76 -17.95
C LEU A 477 0.98 -40.54 -17.01
N LEU A 478 -0.22 -40.92 -17.44
CA LEU A 478 -1.40 -40.95 -16.59
C LEU A 478 -1.75 -42.40 -16.29
N ASP A 479 -1.49 -42.83 -15.07
CA ASP A 479 -1.83 -44.18 -14.60
C ASP A 479 -2.91 -44.07 -13.52
N PRO A 480 -4.14 -44.56 -13.75
CA PRO A 480 -5.20 -44.50 -12.75
C PRO A 480 -4.84 -45.23 -11.46
N ALA A 481 -3.97 -46.23 -11.50
CA ALA A 481 -3.50 -46.94 -10.30
C ALA A 481 -2.49 -46.12 -9.47
N ALA A 482 -1.81 -45.16 -10.08
CA ALA A 482 -0.81 -44.30 -9.43
C ALA A 482 -1.40 -43.01 -8.82
N GLY A 483 -2.71 -42.78 -9.01
CA GLY A 483 -3.40 -41.57 -8.57
C GLY A 483 -3.20 -40.41 -9.55
N VAL A 484 -4.29 -40.00 -10.20
CA VAL A 484 -4.34 -38.85 -11.10
C VAL A 484 -5.49 -37.97 -10.66
N GLN A 485 -5.23 -36.68 -10.46
CA GLN A 485 -6.28 -35.70 -10.23
C GLN A 485 -6.48 -34.87 -11.49
N ILE A 486 -7.69 -34.95 -12.06
CA ILE A 486 -8.07 -34.13 -13.22
C ILE A 486 -9.10 -33.11 -12.75
N SER A 487 -8.71 -31.85 -12.74
CA SER A 487 -9.55 -30.72 -12.37
C SER A 487 -9.87 -29.88 -13.60
N PHE A 488 -11.08 -29.36 -13.70
CA PHE A 488 -11.37 -28.29 -14.66
C PHE A 488 -10.54 -27.05 -14.33
N LEU A 489 -10.07 -26.40 -15.38
CA LEU A 489 -9.33 -25.16 -15.33
C LEU A 489 -10.19 -24.07 -15.99
N SER A 490 -10.51 -23.03 -15.24
CA SER A 490 -11.37 -21.94 -15.72
C SER A 490 -10.67 -20.59 -15.61
N VAL A 491 -10.83 -19.73 -16.61
CA VAL A 491 -10.35 -18.34 -16.51
C VAL A 491 -11.27 -17.60 -15.56
N MET A 492 -10.71 -17.06 -14.48
CA MET A 492 -11.45 -16.30 -13.48
C MET A 492 -10.74 -14.98 -13.16
N ARG A 493 -11.50 -14.05 -12.59
CA ARG A 493 -11.03 -12.81 -11.98
C ARG A 493 -11.60 -12.69 -10.57
N GLY A 494 -11.09 -11.74 -9.77
CA GLY A 494 -11.77 -11.38 -8.53
C GLY A 494 -13.24 -11.03 -8.78
N SER A 495 -14.15 -11.49 -7.92
CA SER A 495 -15.58 -11.21 -8.03
C SER A 495 -16.03 -9.98 -7.23
N SER A 496 -15.10 -9.38 -6.48
CA SER A 496 -15.28 -8.21 -5.62
C SER A 496 -14.01 -7.37 -5.67
N ASP A 497 -14.15 -6.06 -5.53
CA ASP A 497 -13.00 -5.17 -5.33
C ASP A 497 -12.52 -5.13 -3.88
N ARG A 498 -13.29 -5.68 -2.93
CA ARG A 498 -12.92 -5.78 -1.52
C ARG A 498 -12.43 -7.17 -1.20
N ILE A 499 -11.24 -7.26 -0.62
CA ILE A 499 -10.64 -8.46 -0.04
C ILE A 499 -10.41 -8.22 1.44
N GLU A 500 -10.64 -9.25 2.25
CA GLU A 500 -10.50 -9.22 3.70
C GLU A 500 -9.40 -10.17 4.15
N TRP A 501 -8.68 -9.77 5.19
CA TRP A 501 -7.71 -10.56 5.93
C TRP A 501 -8.09 -10.51 7.40
N ALA A 502 -8.21 -11.68 8.02
CA ALA A 502 -8.34 -11.81 9.46
C ALA A 502 -7.00 -12.32 10.01
N TRP A 503 -6.31 -11.48 10.77
CA TRP A 503 -5.01 -11.78 11.34
C TRP A 503 -5.16 -12.29 12.77
N TRP A 504 -4.56 -13.44 13.06
CA TRP A 504 -4.65 -14.10 14.36
C TRP A 504 -3.33 -14.01 15.15
N SER A 505 -2.21 -13.82 14.46
CA SER A 505 -0.89 -13.60 15.05
C SER A 505 0.00 -12.78 14.12
N GLY A 506 0.93 -12.04 14.71
CA GLY A 506 2.10 -11.49 14.02
C GLY A 506 3.32 -12.40 14.15
N ASP A 507 4.45 -11.94 13.65
CA ASP A 507 5.74 -12.65 13.64
C ASP A 507 6.58 -12.45 14.92
N MET A 508 5.93 -12.13 16.04
CA MET A 508 6.62 -11.87 17.30
C MET A 508 7.15 -13.19 17.88
N GLY A 509 8.48 -13.34 17.96
CA GLY A 509 9.15 -14.56 18.43
C GLY A 509 9.37 -15.67 17.38
N GLY A 510 9.21 -15.38 16.08
CA GLY A 510 9.45 -16.33 14.97
C GLY A 510 8.50 -16.14 13.79
N ASP A 511 8.69 -16.91 12.70
CA ASP A 511 7.82 -16.89 11.51
C ASP A 511 6.49 -17.63 11.75
N ASN A 512 5.68 -17.08 12.67
CA ASN A 512 4.43 -17.65 13.17
C ASN A 512 3.20 -16.83 12.78
N ALA A 513 3.35 -15.84 11.91
CA ALA A 513 2.20 -15.06 11.45
C ALA A 513 1.16 -15.95 10.76
N HIS A 514 -0.09 -15.76 11.16
CA HIS A 514 -1.21 -16.53 10.68
C HIS A 514 -2.36 -15.58 10.32
N ALA A 515 -2.90 -15.77 9.13
CA ALA A 515 -4.06 -15.03 8.68
C ALA A 515 -5.01 -15.94 7.90
N ASP A 516 -6.29 -15.56 7.86
CA ASP A 516 -7.30 -16.13 6.97
C ASP A 516 -7.71 -15.08 5.95
N SER A 517 -7.77 -15.43 4.67
CA SER A 517 -8.24 -14.54 3.62
C SER A 517 -9.09 -15.29 2.58
N PRO A 518 -10.40 -14.96 2.45
CA PRO A 518 -11.20 -15.45 1.34
C PRO A 518 -10.89 -14.67 0.05
N MET A 519 -10.81 -15.41 -1.06
CA MET A 519 -10.54 -14.90 -2.39
C MET A 519 -11.71 -15.30 -3.30
N PRO A 520 -12.74 -14.45 -3.41
CA PRO A 520 -13.92 -14.74 -4.21
C PRO A 520 -13.62 -14.47 -5.69
N MET A 521 -13.88 -15.47 -6.53
CA MET A 521 -13.53 -15.52 -7.94
C MET A 521 -14.77 -15.75 -8.80
N ARG A 522 -14.77 -15.17 -10.01
CA ARG A 522 -15.85 -15.28 -10.98
C ARG A 522 -15.30 -15.52 -12.38
N THR A 523 -15.91 -16.48 -13.09
CA THR A 523 -15.69 -16.71 -14.52
C THR A 523 -16.37 -15.64 -15.37
N TYR A 524 -15.88 -15.44 -16.58
CA TYR A 524 -16.46 -14.52 -17.56
C TYR A 524 -16.18 -15.06 -18.96
N ARG A 525 -16.81 -14.50 -20.00
CA ARG A 525 -16.49 -14.88 -21.37
C ARG A 525 -15.12 -14.33 -21.73
N HIS A 526 -14.17 -15.23 -21.97
CA HIS A 526 -12.82 -14.88 -22.38
C HIS A 526 -12.49 -15.55 -23.71
N GLU A 527 -12.26 -14.73 -24.74
CA GLU A 527 -11.81 -15.19 -26.05
C GLU A 527 -10.28 -15.20 -26.07
N PHE A 528 -9.69 -16.31 -26.51
CA PHE A 528 -8.25 -16.52 -26.65
C PHE A 528 -7.82 -16.41 -28.11
#